data_AF-A0A7V9HID0-F1
#
_entry.id   AF-A0A7V9HID0-F1
#
_cell.length_a   1.000
_cell.length_b   1.000
_cell.length_c   1.000
_cell.angle_alpha   90.00
_cell.angle_beta   90.00
_cell.angle_gamma   90.00
#
_symmetry.space_group_name_H-M   'P 1'
#
loop_
_entity.id
_entity.type
_entity.pdbx_description
1 polymer ?
#
loop_
_entity_poly.entity_id
_entity_poly.type
_entity_poly.pdbx_seq_one_letter_code
_entity_poly.pdbx_strand_id
1 'polypeptide(L)' 'MARCLGEPGAARAVAAACARNPVALVVPCHRVIREGGDLGGYRRGGERKRALLAAEHAATRAPAER' A
#
# COMPACT_ATOMS: atom_id res chain seq x y z
N MET A 1 9.98 -3.96 0.47
CA MET A 1 9.12 -5.14 0.24
C MET A 1 9.88 -6.28 -0.42
N ALA A 2 10.41 -6.13 -1.64
CA ALA A 2 11.15 -7.21 -2.30
C ALA A 2 12.36 -7.72 -1.47
N ARG A 3 13.08 -6.80 -0.81
CA ARG A 3 14.10 -7.13 0.21
C ARG A 3 13.60 -7.99 1.37
N CYS A 4 12.36 -7.76 1.83
CA CYS A 4 11.74 -8.55 2.90
C CYS A 4 11.44 -9.99 2.46
N LEU A 5 11.37 -10.23 1.14
CA LEU A 5 11.16 -11.53 0.53
C LEU A 5 12.50 -12.21 0.15
N GLY A 6 13.65 -11.63 0.50
CA GLY A 6 14.97 -12.13 0.07
C GLY A 6 15.32 -11.83 -1.40
N GLU A 7 14.43 -11.15 -2.13
CA GLU A 7 14.52 -10.90 -3.57
C GLU A 7 14.63 -9.40 -3.87
N PRO A 8 15.75 -8.73 -3.56
CA PRO A 8 15.88 -7.27 -3.68
C PRO A 8 15.61 -6.74 -5.11
N GLY A 9 15.89 -7.53 -6.15
CA GLY A 9 15.66 -7.17 -7.55
C GLY A 9 14.19 -7.28 -8.01
N ALA A 10 13.31 -7.90 -7.23
CA ALA A 10 11.94 -8.22 -7.64
C ALA A 10 10.93 -7.08 -7.44
N ALA A 11 11.36 -5.82 -7.30
CA ALA A 11 10.48 -4.69 -7.02
C ALA A 11 9.35 -4.52 -8.05
N ARG A 12 9.67 -4.67 -9.35
CA ARG A 12 8.67 -4.61 -10.43
C ARG A 12 7.67 -5.77 -10.38
N ALA A 13 8.15 -6.99 -10.09
CA ALA A 13 7.29 -8.16 -9.96
C ALA A 13 6.33 -8.02 -8.77
N VAL A 14 6.82 -7.53 -7.63
CA VAL A 14 6.00 -7.21 -6.45
C VAL A 14 4.93 -6.15 -6.79
N ALA A 15 5.31 -5.08 -7.49
CA ALA A 15 4.35 -4.05 -7.91
C ALA A 15 3.26 -4.62 -8.84
N ALA A 16 3.64 -5.46 -9.80
CA ALA A 16 2.70 -6.15 -10.68
C ALA A 16 1.75 -7.08 -9.92
N ALA A 17 2.26 -7.84 -8.94
CA ALA A 17 1.43 -8.68 -8.07
C ALA A 17 0.42 -7.84 -7.27
N CYS A 18 0.85 -6.71 -6.70
CA CYS A 18 -0.03 -5.78 -5.99
C CYS A 18 -1.11 -5.18 -6.89
N ALA A 19 -0.76 -4.81 -8.12
CA ALA A 19 -1.71 -4.32 -9.13
C ALA A 19 -2.72 -5.38 -9.57
N ARG A 20 -2.36 -6.67 -9.44
CA ARG A 20 -3.20 -7.81 -9.80
C ARG A 20 -4.10 -8.34 -8.67
N ASN A 21 -3.99 -7.79 -7.46
CA ASN A 21 -4.72 -8.25 -6.28
C ASN A 21 -6.26 -8.17 -6.48
N PRO A 22 -6.99 -9.32 -6.48
CA PRO A 22 -8.45 -9.33 -6.60
C PRO A 22 -9.16 -8.94 -5.30
N VAL A 23 -8.55 -9.21 -4.15
CA VAL A 23 -9.12 -9.04 -2.80
C VAL A 23 -8.51 -7.83 -2.08
N ALA A 24 -8.53 -6.68 -2.76
CA ALA A 24 -8.05 -5.44 -2.14
C ALA A 24 -8.82 -5.13 -0.84
N LEU A 25 -8.15 -4.48 0.12
CA LEU A 25 -8.54 -4.25 1.52
C LEU A 25 -8.18 -5.40 2.46
N VAL A 26 -8.51 -6.66 2.12
CA VAL A 26 -8.07 -7.83 2.91
C VAL A 26 -6.57 -8.02 2.77
N VAL A 27 -6.08 -8.04 1.52
CA VAL A 27 -4.66 -7.93 1.23
C VAL A 27 -4.35 -6.44 0.99
N PRO A 28 -3.59 -5.77 1.86
CA PRO A 28 -3.47 -4.30 1.90
C PRO A 28 -2.48 -3.78 0.84
N CYS A 29 -2.74 -4.04 -0.44
CA CYS A 29 -1.87 -3.58 -1.52
C CYS A 29 -1.82 -2.05 -1.69
N HIS A 30 -2.74 -1.32 -1.05
CA HIS A 30 -2.69 0.15 -0.94
C HIS A 30 -1.56 0.65 -0.03
N ARG A 31 -0.93 -0.20 0.79
CA ARG A 31 0.24 0.15 1.62
C ARG A 31 1.57 0.09 0.87
N VAL A 32 1.59 -0.46 -0.34
CA VAL A 32 2.81 -0.54 -1.16
C VAL A 32 2.98 0.78 -1.91
N ILE A 33 3.98 1.57 -1.51
CA ILE A 33 4.31 2.88 -2.08
C ILE A 33 5.67 2.84 -2.78
N ARG A 34 5.91 3.77 -3.70
CA ARG A 34 7.21 3.90 -4.35
C ARG A 34 8.22 4.51 -3.38
N GLU A 35 9.50 4.26 -3.67
CA GLU A 35 10.58 5.01 -3.07
C GLU A 35 10.41 6.51 -3.38
N GLY A 36 10.66 7.38 -2.40
CA GLY A 36 10.41 8.82 -2.51
C GLY A 36 8.97 9.27 -2.14
N GLY A 37 8.07 8.34 -1.80
CA GLY A 37 6.75 8.67 -1.25
C GLY A 37 5.63 8.84 -2.28
N ASP A 38 5.90 8.63 -3.58
CA ASP A 38 4.86 8.57 -4.60
C ASP A 38 3.95 7.34 -4.35
N LEU A 39 2.63 7.58 -4.40
CA LEU A 39 1.63 6.54 -4.25
C LEU A 39 1.75 5.48 -5.35
N GLY A 40 2.16 5.85 -6.56
CA GLY A 40 2.18 4.94 -7.70
C GLY A 40 0.79 4.39 -8.05
N GLY A 41 0.76 3.31 -8.83
CA GLY A 41 -0.49 2.73 -9.35
C GLY A 41 -1.32 2.00 -8.29
N TYR A 42 -2.64 2.05 -8.45
CA TYR A 42 -3.58 1.26 -7.67
C TYR A 42 -4.79 0.85 -8.51
N ARG A 43 -5.11 -0.45 -8.54
CA ARG A 43 -6.21 -1.00 -9.34
C ARG A 43 -7.55 -0.32 -9.09
N ARG A 44 -7.84 0.06 -7.84
CA ARG A 44 -9.12 0.70 -7.47
C ARG A 44 -9.06 2.23 -7.43
N GLY A 45 -8.06 2.85 -8.06
CA GLY A 45 -7.94 4.31 -8.22
C GLY A 45 -7.06 5.01 -7.18
N GLY A 46 -6.23 5.95 -7.63
CA GLY A 46 -5.25 6.64 -6.79
C GLY A 46 -5.86 7.42 -5.61
N GLU A 47 -7.02 8.04 -5.81
CA GLU A 47 -7.74 8.76 -4.75
C GLU A 47 -8.16 7.83 -3.62
N ARG A 48 -8.67 6.63 -3.95
CA ARG A 48 -9.05 5.62 -2.97
C ARG A 48 -7.85 5.13 -2.16
N LYS A 49 -6.69 4.94 -2.81
CA LYS A 49 -5.44 4.60 -2.11
C LYS A 49 -5.04 5.69 -1.12
N ARG A 50 -5.10 6.95 -1.53
CA ARG A 50 -4.81 8.11 -0.66
C ARG A 50 -5.76 8.17 0.53
N ALA A 51 -7.07 8.01 0.30
CA ALA A 51 -8.08 8.03 1.36
C ALA A 51 -7.88 6.89 2.37
N LEU A 52 -7.59 5.67 1.90
CA LEU A 52 -7.31 4.52 2.78
C LEU A 52 -6.08 4.77 3.66
N LEU A 53 -4.98 5.25 3.08
CA LEU A 53 -3.78 5.58 3.84
C LEU A 53 -4.06 6.68 4.87
N ALA A 54 -4.78 7.74 4.49
CA ALA A 54 -5.15 8.81 5.42
C ALA A 54 -6.02 8.30 6.58
N ALA A 55 -7.00 7.44 6.31
CA ALA A 55 -7.83 6.83 7.34
C ALA A 55 -7.02 5.91 8.27
N GLU A 56 -6.11 5.10 7.74
CA GLU A 56 -5.21 4.26 8.53
C GLU A 56 -4.28 5.09 9.44
N HIS A 57 -3.73 6.18 8.90
CA HIS A 57 -2.94 7.14 9.68
C HIS A 57 -3.76 7.80 10.80
N ALA A 58 -5.00 8.20 10.53
CA ALA A 58 -5.89 8.78 11.53
C ALA A 58 -6.27 7.76 12.62
N ALA A 59 -6.58 6.52 12.24
CA ALA A 59 -6.88 5.43 13.18
C ALA A 59 -5.68 5.09 14.09
N THR A 60 -4.46 5.14 13.54
CA THR A 60 -3.22 4.93 14.32
C THR A 60 -2.91 6.11 15.24
N ARG A 61 -3.38 7.31 14.89
CA ARG A 61 -3.23 8.56 15.65
C ARG A 61 -4.43 8.87 16.56
N ALA A 62 -5.40 7.97 16.67
CA ALA A 62 -6.51 8.18 17.59
C ALA A 62 -5.95 8.50 18.98
N PRO A 63 -6.46 9.54 19.67
CA PRO A 63 -5.97 9.91 20.98
C PRO A 63 -6.11 8.70 21.91
N ALA A 64 -5.08 8.42 22.70
CA ALA A 64 -5.27 7.67 23.92
C ALA A 64 -6.41 8.35 24.69
N GLU A 65 -7.53 7.63 24.85
CA GLU A 65 -8.63 7.94 25.76
C GLU A 65 -9.58 9.08 25.32
N ARG A 66 -10.85 8.69 25.10
CA ARG A 66 -12.03 9.27 25.76
C ARG A 66 -13.04 8.16 26.02
#